data_AF-A0A0V0QUF5-F1
#
_entry.id   AF-A0A0V0QUF5-F1
#
_cell.length_a   1.000
_cell.length_b   1.000
_cell.length_c   1.000
_cell.angle_alpha   90.00
_cell.angle_beta   90.00
_cell.angle_gamma   90.00
#
_symmetry.space_group_name_H-M   'P 1'
#
loop_
_entity.id
_entity.type
_entity.pdbx_description
1 polymer ?
#
loop_
_entity_poly.entity_id
_entity_poly.type
_entity_poly.pdbx_seq_one_letter_code
_entity_poly.pdbx_strand_id
1 'polypeptide(L)'
;MDIIQNQKISVQEAQKQENEQQQINSELQCYKYANFKNLTKEQQIQFQHIHQSIKNSEENPSIGEQQLKIFRLPNSKYQLPDSLKICQKISYDTQKYDFQSIPMEILGLEKPEDLINFQGEKNPFSYDYAKWLRTKMAKSKLVEKIYTSFIKEVIGPHIMKLLKEDIEKTEELQYQEYLRSLQQKENKNISIEQQIEQNDDESMINIQKKQDSSLQNSQIQEKLSEMQLDEQKSEAEKLKITKKLRRNLKKKCYNKFQLMYQYPPTLRVHPSTNPPKPLGKVHRDAEFGHQPGEINFWMPITKAEGGATLWCETEPLKGDFQPFVLNYGELNRFWGVNCRHTSGVNDTGKTRISFDFRVAPQLTFDKEWALPQTHYHNWKVCEIDLQNSNEI
;
A
#
# COMPACT_ATOMS: atom_id res chain seq x y z
N MET A 1 55.27 -15.53 28.61
CA MET A 1 54.50 -14.32 28.26
C MET A 1 53.21 -14.65 27.51
N ASP A 2 53.07 -15.87 26.98
CA ASP A 2 51.99 -16.24 26.05
C ASP A 2 50.62 -16.51 26.69
N ILE A 3 50.56 -16.79 28.00
CA ILE A 3 49.27 -17.01 28.70
C ILE A 3 48.48 -15.71 28.87
N ILE A 4 49.16 -14.59 29.10
CA ILE A 4 48.53 -13.27 29.28
C ILE A 4 48.02 -12.72 27.94
N GLN A 5 48.69 -13.09 26.84
CA GLN A 5 48.31 -12.65 25.50
C GLN A 5 47.07 -13.40 24.99
N ASN A 6 46.96 -14.71 25.27
CA ASN A 6 45.77 -15.50 24.94
C ASN A 6 44.53 -15.10 25.76
N GLN A 7 44.70 -14.71 27.03
CA GLN A 7 43.57 -14.18 27.83
C GLN A 7 43.09 -12.81 27.33
N LYS A 8 43.98 -11.95 26.80
CA LYS A 8 43.56 -10.66 26.22
C LYS A 8 42.79 -10.83 24.91
N ILE A 9 43.17 -11.80 24.08
CA ILE A 9 42.47 -12.11 22.83
C ILE A 9 41.06 -12.66 23.12
N SER A 10 40.92 -13.59 24.08
CA SER A 10 39.59 -14.15 24.40
C SER A 10 38.63 -13.12 25.02
N VAL A 11 39.15 -12.13 25.76
CA VAL A 11 38.34 -11.03 26.31
C VAL A 11 37.91 -10.05 25.22
N GLN A 12 38.78 -9.77 24.24
CA GLN A 12 38.44 -8.92 23.10
C GLN A 12 37.44 -9.59 22.14
N GLU A 13 37.53 -10.90 21.92
CA GLU A 13 36.55 -11.66 21.15
C GLU A 13 35.20 -11.77 21.87
N ALA A 14 35.21 -11.96 23.20
CA ALA A 14 33.99 -11.93 24.01
C ALA A 14 33.32 -10.55 24.00
N GLN A 15 34.09 -9.46 24.11
CA GLN A 15 33.57 -8.09 24.01
C GLN A 15 33.09 -7.74 22.60
N LYS A 16 33.70 -8.31 21.55
CA LYS A 16 33.23 -8.15 20.18
C LYS A 16 31.91 -8.90 19.95
N GLN A 17 31.78 -10.12 20.47
CA GLN A 17 30.51 -10.87 20.45
C GLN A 17 29.44 -10.20 21.29
N GLU A 18 29.79 -9.62 22.44
CA GLU A 18 28.86 -8.88 23.30
C GLU A 18 28.41 -7.56 22.65
N ASN A 19 29.30 -6.87 21.93
CA ASN A 19 28.97 -5.68 21.15
C ASN A 19 28.17 -6.00 19.88
N GLU A 20 28.46 -7.11 19.18
CA GLU A 20 27.64 -7.59 18.06
C GLU A 20 26.27 -8.07 18.54
N GLN A 21 26.17 -8.71 19.71
CA GLN A 21 24.90 -9.08 20.34
C GLN A 21 24.12 -7.84 20.84
N GLN A 22 24.81 -6.81 21.34
CA GLN A 22 24.21 -5.51 21.69
C GLN A 22 23.78 -4.72 20.46
N GLN A 23 24.47 -4.86 19.32
CA GLN A 23 24.09 -4.26 18.05
C GLN A 23 22.92 -4.99 17.37
N ILE A 24 22.84 -6.32 17.50
CA ILE A 24 21.65 -7.10 17.12
C ILE A 24 20.47 -6.79 18.05
N ASN A 25 20.72 -6.57 19.35
CA ASN A 25 19.71 -6.11 20.30
C ASN A 25 19.27 -4.66 20.06
N SER A 26 20.12 -3.81 19.45
CA SER A 26 19.77 -2.45 19.05
C SER A 26 19.08 -2.40 17.68
N GLU A 27 19.36 -3.35 16.78
CA GLU A 27 18.56 -3.57 15.57
C GLU A 27 17.18 -4.19 15.90
N LEU A 28 17.06 -4.92 17.01
CA LEU A 28 15.77 -5.33 17.60
C LEU A 28 15.05 -4.19 18.35
N GLN A 29 15.66 -3.00 18.53
CA GLN A 29 14.94 -1.81 19.02
C GLN A 29 14.04 -1.16 17.97
N CYS A 30 13.91 -1.74 16.77
CA CYS A 30 12.88 -1.36 15.80
C CYS A 30 11.46 -1.63 16.31
N TYR A 31 11.30 -2.44 17.37
CA TYR A 31 10.01 -2.61 18.03
C TYR A 31 9.73 -1.49 19.04
N LYS A 32 9.44 -0.29 18.52
CA LYS A 32 8.83 0.83 19.28
C LYS A 32 7.39 0.44 19.69
N TYR A 33 7.26 -0.46 20.65
CA TYR A 33 6.01 -0.63 21.36
C TYR A 33 5.69 0.67 22.08
N ALA A 34 4.50 1.21 21.89
CA ALA A 34 3.94 2.25 22.74
C ALA A 34 4.25 1.88 24.20
N ASN A 35 4.82 2.81 24.98
CA ASN A 35 5.22 2.63 26.38
C ASN A 35 4.27 1.66 27.11
N PHE A 36 4.66 0.39 27.29
CA PHE A 36 3.76 -0.68 27.79
C PHE A 36 3.10 -0.32 29.12
N LYS A 37 3.75 0.54 29.91
CA LYS A 37 3.27 1.06 31.19
C LYS A 37 1.99 1.91 31.10
N ASN A 38 1.70 2.48 29.93
CA ASN A 38 0.53 3.33 29.70
C ASN A 38 -0.60 2.60 28.95
N LEU A 39 -0.44 1.30 28.67
CA LEU A 39 -1.46 0.50 28.01
C LEU A 39 -2.45 -0.07 29.03
N THR A 40 -3.72 -0.13 28.64
CA THR A 40 -4.76 -0.89 29.37
C THR A 40 -4.38 -2.38 29.44
N LYS A 41 -4.93 -3.10 30.42
CA LYS A 41 -4.66 -4.54 30.58
C LYS A 41 -5.06 -5.32 29.33
N GLU A 42 -6.17 -4.93 28.71
CA GLU A 42 -6.69 -5.51 27.48
C GLU A 42 -5.69 -5.31 26.34
N GLN A 43 -5.17 -4.09 26.16
CA GLN A 43 -4.14 -3.82 25.15
C GLN A 43 -2.86 -4.63 25.41
N GLN A 44 -2.42 -4.76 26.66
CA GLN A 44 -1.25 -5.56 27.00
C GLN A 44 -1.40 -7.02 26.57
N ILE A 45 -2.58 -7.63 26.78
CA ILE A 45 -2.88 -9.00 26.33
C ILE A 45 -2.73 -9.12 24.81
N GLN A 46 -3.25 -8.14 24.06
CA GLN A 46 -3.15 -8.15 22.59
C GLN A 46 -1.70 -8.02 22.13
N PHE A 47 -0.93 -7.08 22.68
CA PHE A 47 0.48 -6.90 22.32
C PHE A 47 1.35 -8.10 22.71
N GLN A 48 1.10 -8.72 23.86
CA GLN A 48 1.78 -9.97 24.25
C GLN A 48 1.50 -11.08 23.24
N HIS A 49 0.25 -11.25 22.83
CA HIS A 49 -0.12 -12.22 21.81
C HIS A 49 0.58 -11.95 20.47
N ILE A 50 0.54 -10.70 19.99
CA ILE A 50 1.19 -10.28 18.74
C ILE A 50 2.70 -10.57 18.81
N HIS A 51 3.36 -10.15 19.88
CA HIS A 51 4.80 -10.36 20.07
C HIS A 51 5.17 -11.83 20.04
N GLN A 52 4.46 -12.66 20.80
CA GLN A 52 4.70 -14.11 20.81
C GLN A 52 4.46 -14.74 19.44
N SER A 53 3.41 -14.32 18.73
CA SER A 53 3.12 -14.82 17.39
C SER A 53 4.19 -14.44 16.36
N ILE A 54 4.75 -13.24 16.45
CA ILE A 54 5.86 -12.80 15.58
C ILE A 54 7.10 -13.65 15.86
N LYS A 55 7.52 -13.74 17.13
CA LYS A 55 8.68 -14.54 17.55
C LYS A 55 8.57 -15.99 17.06
N ASN A 56 7.41 -16.61 17.26
CA ASN A 56 7.17 -17.97 16.79
C ASN A 56 7.28 -18.11 15.26
N SER A 57 6.87 -17.09 14.50
CA SER A 57 6.92 -17.10 13.03
C SER A 57 8.33 -16.82 12.49
N GLU A 58 9.16 -16.07 13.22
CA GLU A 58 10.58 -15.88 12.92
C GLU A 58 11.38 -17.18 13.16
N GLU A 59 11.10 -17.86 14.27
CA GLU A 59 11.71 -19.15 14.60
C GLU A 59 11.22 -20.29 13.67
N ASN A 60 9.94 -20.24 13.28
CA ASN A 60 9.28 -21.28 12.47
C ASN A 60 8.52 -20.63 11.29
N PRO A 61 9.22 -20.23 10.22
CA PRO A 61 8.61 -19.56 9.08
C PRO A 61 7.58 -20.44 8.38
N SER A 62 6.49 -19.83 7.90
CA SER A 62 5.46 -20.54 7.15
C SER A 62 6.01 -21.11 5.84
N ILE A 63 5.34 -22.13 5.28
CA ILE A 63 5.71 -22.67 3.97
C ILE A 63 5.72 -21.54 2.93
N GLY A 64 4.72 -20.66 2.94
CA GLY A 64 4.68 -19.52 2.02
C GLY A 64 5.84 -18.55 2.21
N GLU A 65 6.21 -18.23 3.45
CA GLU A 65 7.39 -17.39 3.73
C GLU A 65 8.68 -18.02 3.18
N GLN A 66 8.82 -19.34 3.30
CA GLN A 66 9.95 -20.07 2.73
C GLN A 66 9.92 -20.02 1.19
N GLN A 67 8.75 -20.20 0.58
CA GLN A 67 8.59 -20.13 -0.88
C GLN A 67 8.88 -18.73 -1.44
N LEU A 68 8.47 -17.65 -0.76
CA LEU A 68 8.72 -16.27 -1.19
C LEU A 68 10.21 -15.95 -1.35
N LYS A 69 11.10 -16.65 -0.65
CA LYS A 69 12.56 -16.45 -0.74
C LYS A 69 13.19 -17.03 -2.00
N ILE A 70 12.54 -18.02 -2.62
CA ILE A 70 13.12 -18.81 -3.72
C ILE A 70 12.29 -18.74 -5.00
N PHE A 71 11.00 -18.42 -4.90
CA PHE A 71 10.11 -18.38 -6.04
C PHE A 71 10.26 -17.07 -6.81
N ARG A 72 9.76 -17.04 -8.05
CA ARG A 72 9.76 -15.80 -8.85
C ARG A 72 8.99 -14.71 -8.11
N LEU A 73 9.26 -13.45 -8.45
CA LEU A 73 8.39 -12.34 -8.04
C LEU A 73 7.19 -12.21 -9.00
N PRO A 74 6.07 -11.61 -8.55
CA PRO A 74 4.95 -11.27 -9.42
C PRO A 74 5.38 -10.33 -10.55
N ASN A 75 4.98 -10.66 -11.78
CA ASN A 75 5.32 -9.90 -12.98
C ASN A 75 4.13 -9.04 -13.42
N SER A 76 3.88 -7.97 -12.66
CA SER A 76 2.85 -6.99 -13.01
C SER A 76 3.43 -5.87 -13.87
N LYS A 77 2.59 -5.24 -14.70
CA LYS A 77 3.03 -4.17 -15.61
C LYS A 77 3.41 -2.89 -14.85
N TYR A 78 2.75 -2.64 -13.73
CA TYR A 78 2.99 -1.48 -12.88
C TYR A 78 2.92 -1.87 -11.41
N GLN A 79 3.67 -1.14 -10.58
CA GLN A 79 3.53 -1.25 -9.13
C GLN A 79 2.22 -0.63 -8.66
N LEU A 80 1.71 -1.13 -7.53
CA LEU A 80 0.58 -0.51 -6.86
C LEU A 80 0.98 0.89 -6.37
N PRO A 81 0.20 1.94 -6.69
CA PRO A 81 0.46 3.29 -6.19
C PRO A 81 0.38 3.39 -4.66
N ASP A 82 1.16 4.29 -4.07
CA ASP A 82 1.27 4.42 -2.62
C ASP A 82 -0.02 4.90 -1.97
N SER A 83 -0.82 5.74 -2.65
CA SER A 83 -2.12 6.19 -2.13
C SER A 83 -3.06 5.03 -1.79
N LEU A 84 -2.99 3.94 -2.55
CA LEU A 84 -3.80 2.74 -2.37
C LEU A 84 -3.28 1.83 -1.25
N LYS A 85 -2.00 1.97 -0.86
CA LYS A 85 -1.39 1.20 0.22
C LYS A 85 -1.73 1.77 1.60
N ILE A 86 -2.01 3.07 1.67
CA ILE A 86 -2.34 3.77 2.91
C ILE A 86 -3.62 3.18 3.51
N CYS A 87 -3.61 2.92 4.82
CA CYS A 87 -4.79 2.49 5.55
C CYS A 87 -5.85 3.59 5.56
N GLN A 88 -7.08 3.27 5.15
CA GLN A 88 -8.17 4.23 5.09
C GLN A 88 -9.50 3.59 5.49
N LYS A 89 -10.22 4.27 6.40
CA LYS A 89 -11.61 3.96 6.71
C LYS A 89 -12.52 4.46 5.59
N ILE A 90 -13.46 3.62 5.19
CA ILE A 90 -14.49 3.88 4.19
C ILE A 90 -15.84 3.59 4.85
N SER A 91 -16.85 4.37 4.50
CA SER A 91 -18.24 4.12 4.91
C SER A 91 -19.08 3.79 3.67
N TYR A 92 -20.14 3.02 3.88
CA TYR A 92 -21.10 2.68 2.83
C TYR A 92 -22.54 2.75 3.33
N ASP A 93 -23.47 2.88 2.39
CA ASP A 93 -24.90 2.90 2.68
C ASP A 93 -25.40 1.49 3.01
N THR A 94 -25.69 1.24 4.29
CA THR A 94 -26.19 -0.04 4.80
C THR A 94 -27.64 -0.32 4.41
N GLN A 95 -28.42 0.70 4.00
CA GLN A 95 -29.78 0.48 3.50
C GLN A 95 -29.73 -0.03 2.05
N LYS A 96 -28.77 0.45 1.26
CA LYS A 96 -28.54 -0.02 -0.10
C LYS A 96 -27.81 -1.36 -0.16
N TYR A 97 -26.80 -1.56 0.70
CA TYR A 97 -26.01 -2.78 0.76
C TYR A 97 -26.12 -3.45 2.14
N ASP A 98 -27.18 -4.23 2.32
CA ASP A 98 -27.41 -4.98 3.55
C ASP A 98 -26.48 -6.20 3.66
N PHE A 99 -25.25 -5.99 4.11
CA PHE A 99 -24.29 -7.06 4.34
C PHE A 99 -24.59 -7.92 5.58
N GLN A 100 -25.52 -7.53 6.46
CA GLN A 100 -25.97 -8.37 7.59
C GLN A 100 -26.84 -9.54 7.12
N SER A 101 -27.62 -9.34 6.06
CA SER A 101 -28.45 -10.41 5.47
C SER A 101 -27.65 -11.65 5.03
N ILE A 102 -26.39 -11.46 4.59
CA ILE A 102 -25.53 -12.55 4.12
C ILE A 102 -25.17 -13.53 5.25
N PRO A 103 -24.49 -13.14 6.34
CA PRO A 103 -24.20 -14.08 7.42
C PRO A 103 -25.47 -14.60 8.08
N MET A 104 -26.57 -13.84 8.10
CA MET A 104 -27.86 -14.37 8.57
C MET A 104 -28.35 -15.55 7.72
N GLU A 105 -28.34 -15.44 6.37
CA GLU A 105 -28.67 -16.55 5.47
C GLU A 105 -27.72 -17.74 5.66
N ILE A 106 -26.41 -17.48 5.73
CA ILE A 106 -25.37 -18.51 5.76
C ILE A 106 -25.39 -19.29 7.09
N LEU A 107 -25.64 -18.58 8.20
CA LEU A 107 -25.65 -19.13 9.55
C LEU A 107 -27.05 -19.58 10.02
N GLY A 108 -28.11 -19.28 9.25
CA GLY A 108 -29.49 -19.63 9.58
C GLY A 108 -30.07 -18.81 10.73
N LEU A 109 -29.79 -17.51 10.75
CA LEU A 109 -30.26 -16.59 11.80
C LEU A 109 -31.44 -15.75 11.29
N GLU A 110 -32.39 -15.47 12.18
CA GLU A 110 -33.60 -14.71 11.85
C GLU A 110 -33.42 -13.22 12.09
N LYS A 111 -32.62 -12.82 13.08
CA LYS A 111 -32.46 -11.42 13.48
C LYS A 111 -30.99 -10.97 13.48
N PRO A 112 -30.70 -9.71 13.08
CA PRO A 112 -29.35 -9.16 13.15
C PRO A 112 -28.75 -9.20 14.56
N GLU A 113 -29.57 -9.05 15.60
CA GLU A 113 -29.09 -9.10 16.99
C GLU A 113 -28.47 -10.45 17.38
N ASP A 114 -28.83 -11.54 16.69
CA ASP A 114 -28.31 -12.87 16.99
C ASP A 114 -26.85 -13.03 16.53
N LEU A 115 -26.38 -12.18 15.61
CA LEU A 115 -25.01 -12.22 15.08
C LEU A 115 -23.96 -12.03 16.19
N ILE A 116 -24.22 -11.16 17.17
CA ILE A 116 -23.29 -10.89 18.27
C ILE A 116 -23.26 -12.00 19.32
N ASN A 117 -24.28 -12.85 19.36
CA ASN A 117 -24.42 -13.95 20.31
C ASN A 117 -24.12 -15.32 19.67
N PHE A 118 -23.86 -15.35 18.36
CA PHE A 118 -23.65 -16.59 17.61
C PHE A 118 -22.39 -17.33 18.07
N GLN A 119 -22.56 -18.51 18.68
CA GLN A 119 -21.43 -19.38 19.04
C GLN A 119 -21.18 -20.49 18.00
N GLY A 120 -22.20 -20.84 17.23
CA GLY A 120 -22.18 -21.92 16.25
C GLY A 120 -22.08 -23.32 16.89
N GLU A 121 -22.40 -24.35 16.10
CA GLU A 121 -22.28 -25.76 16.52
C GLU A 121 -20.94 -26.38 16.14
N LYS A 122 -20.25 -25.79 15.16
CA LYS A 122 -18.97 -26.25 14.62
C LYS A 122 -17.83 -25.45 15.26
N ASN A 123 -16.65 -26.07 15.42
CA ASN A 123 -15.46 -25.37 15.88
C ASN A 123 -15.08 -24.24 14.91
N PRO A 124 -15.26 -22.96 15.30
CA PRO A 124 -15.10 -21.81 14.40
C PRO A 124 -13.63 -21.52 14.06
N PHE A 125 -12.70 -22.13 14.81
CA PHE A 125 -11.25 -22.02 14.59
C PHE A 125 -10.68 -23.12 13.70
N SER A 126 -11.52 -24.04 13.21
CA SER A 126 -11.07 -25.16 12.37
C SER A 126 -11.02 -24.79 10.88
N TYR A 127 -10.10 -25.44 10.15
CA TYR A 127 -10.04 -25.33 8.68
C TYR A 127 -11.35 -25.79 8.01
N ASP A 128 -11.96 -26.86 8.52
CA ASP A 128 -13.22 -27.40 7.98
C ASP A 128 -14.38 -26.41 8.11
N TYR A 129 -14.43 -25.65 9.20
CA TYR A 129 -15.41 -24.59 9.35
C TYR A 129 -15.20 -23.45 8.35
N ALA A 130 -13.96 -22.99 8.18
CA ALA A 130 -13.64 -21.97 7.18
C ALA A 130 -13.97 -22.44 5.75
N LYS A 131 -13.69 -23.72 5.43
CA LYS A 131 -14.03 -24.34 4.15
C LYS A 131 -15.56 -24.46 3.95
N TRP A 132 -16.30 -24.80 5.01
CA TRP A 132 -17.75 -24.83 5.00
C TRP A 132 -18.35 -23.45 4.72
N LEU A 133 -17.91 -22.40 5.42
CA LEU A 133 -18.31 -21.01 5.16
C LEU A 133 -18.03 -20.61 3.72
N ARG A 134 -16.82 -20.85 3.21
CA ARG A 134 -16.45 -20.52 1.82
C ARG A 134 -17.36 -21.21 0.81
N THR A 135 -17.71 -22.47 1.04
CA THR A 135 -18.60 -23.24 0.15
C THR A 135 -20.02 -22.67 0.15
N LYS A 136 -20.53 -22.25 1.31
CA LYS A 136 -21.84 -21.60 1.42
C LYS A 136 -21.84 -20.23 0.75
N MET A 137 -20.81 -19.42 1.01
CA MET A 137 -20.62 -18.10 0.40
C MET A 137 -20.58 -18.18 -1.13
N ALA A 138 -19.87 -19.15 -1.70
CA ALA A 138 -19.76 -19.31 -3.16
C ALA A 138 -21.09 -19.68 -3.84
N LYS A 139 -22.03 -20.29 -3.11
CA LYS A 139 -23.32 -20.77 -3.63
C LYS A 139 -24.47 -19.77 -3.42
N SER A 140 -24.27 -18.75 -2.58
CA SER A 140 -25.34 -17.80 -2.25
C SER A 140 -25.54 -16.78 -3.37
N LYS A 141 -26.77 -16.72 -3.89
CA LYS A 141 -27.18 -15.69 -4.87
C LYS A 141 -27.24 -14.31 -4.23
N LEU A 142 -27.51 -14.24 -2.93
CA LEU A 142 -27.51 -12.99 -2.17
C LEU A 142 -26.11 -12.39 -2.11
N VAL A 143 -25.10 -13.22 -1.85
CA VAL A 143 -23.68 -12.82 -1.93
C VAL A 143 -23.37 -12.29 -3.32
N GLU A 144 -23.74 -13.02 -4.39
CA GLU A 144 -23.49 -12.57 -5.75
C GLU A 144 -24.10 -11.19 -6.03
N LYS A 145 -25.37 -10.99 -5.67
CA LYS A 145 -26.08 -9.73 -5.90
C LYS A 145 -25.47 -8.56 -5.13
N ILE A 146 -25.33 -8.68 -3.81
CA ILE A 146 -24.90 -7.58 -2.94
C ILE A 146 -23.43 -7.26 -3.16
N TYR A 147 -22.56 -8.28 -3.17
CA TYR A 147 -21.12 -8.05 -3.25
C TYR A 147 -20.69 -7.52 -4.63
N THR A 148 -21.23 -8.04 -5.73
CA THR A 148 -20.80 -7.58 -7.07
C THR A 148 -21.25 -6.15 -7.35
N SER A 149 -22.46 -5.76 -6.93
CA SER A 149 -22.93 -4.37 -7.01
C SER A 149 -22.10 -3.45 -6.11
N PHE A 150 -21.79 -3.87 -4.88
CA PHE A 150 -20.93 -3.13 -3.97
C PHE A 150 -19.52 -2.91 -4.52
N ILE A 151 -18.90 -3.93 -5.11
CA ILE A 151 -17.60 -3.78 -5.79
C ILE A 151 -17.69 -2.75 -6.92
N LYS A 152 -18.74 -2.80 -7.75
CA LYS A 152 -18.90 -1.91 -8.90
C LYS A 152 -19.20 -0.46 -8.50
N GLU A 153 -20.02 -0.27 -7.48
CA GLU A 153 -20.62 1.04 -7.19
C GLU A 153 -19.98 1.76 -6.00
N VAL A 154 -19.22 1.06 -5.15
CA VAL A 154 -18.53 1.64 -3.99
C VAL A 154 -17.02 1.49 -4.12
N ILE A 155 -16.52 0.25 -4.23
CA ILE A 155 -15.07 -0.01 -4.21
C ILE A 155 -14.39 0.46 -5.50
N GLY A 156 -14.97 0.16 -6.66
CA GLY A 156 -14.46 0.58 -7.96
C GLY A 156 -14.23 2.09 -8.06
N PRO A 157 -15.27 2.92 -7.83
CA PRO A 157 -15.13 4.37 -7.82
C PRO A 157 -14.11 4.89 -6.81
N HIS A 158 -14.04 4.30 -5.62
CA HIS A 158 -13.06 4.66 -4.60
C HIS A 158 -11.62 4.43 -5.07
N ILE A 159 -11.31 3.25 -5.63
CA ILE A 159 -10.00 2.94 -6.20
C ILE A 159 -9.68 3.88 -7.36
N MET A 160 -10.67 4.12 -8.24
CA MET A 160 -10.50 4.98 -9.41
C MET A 160 -10.16 6.42 -9.05
N LYS A 161 -10.81 6.97 -8.03
CA LYS A 161 -10.52 8.32 -7.53
C LYS A 161 -9.04 8.47 -7.15
N LEU A 162 -8.52 7.51 -6.38
CA LEU A 162 -7.13 7.56 -5.90
C LEU A 162 -6.11 7.36 -7.03
N LEU A 163 -6.41 6.48 -7.98
CA LEU A 163 -5.58 6.33 -9.17
C LEU A 163 -5.51 7.62 -10.00
N LYS A 164 -6.63 8.33 -10.15
CA LYS A 164 -6.65 9.62 -10.85
C LYS A 164 -5.81 10.67 -10.12
N GLU A 165 -5.99 10.79 -8.81
CA GLU A 165 -5.22 11.72 -7.99
C GLU A 165 -3.70 11.46 -8.08
N ASP A 166 -3.29 10.19 -8.12
CA ASP A 166 -1.88 9.83 -8.28
C ASP A 166 -1.33 10.14 -9.68
N ILE A 167 -2.13 9.94 -10.73
CA ILE A 167 -1.76 10.33 -12.10
C ILE A 167 -1.57 11.84 -12.18
N GLU A 168 -2.53 12.62 -11.68
CA GLU A 168 -2.48 14.09 -11.69
C GLU A 168 -1.27 14.62 -10.89
N LYS A 169 -0.99 14.06 -9.71
CA LYS A 169 0.21 14.40 -8.93
C LYS A 169 1.50 14.08 -9.67
N THR A 170 1.56 12.95 -10.36
CA THR A 170 2.75 12.55 -11.12
C THR A 170 2.99 13.48 -12.30
N GLU A 171 1.94 13.86 -13.03
CA GLU A 171 2.03 14.82 -14.13
C GLU A 171 2.49 16.20 -13.64
N GLU A 172 1.97 16.67 -12.51
CA GLU A 172 2.38 17.93 -11.89
C GLU A 172 3.86 17.89 -11.47
N LEU A 173 4.29 16.83 -10.79
CA LEU A 173 5.70 16.67 -10.38
C LEU A 173 6.66 16.67 -11.58
N GLN A 174 6.32 15.94 -12.65
CA GLN A 174 7.12 15.93 -13.88
C GLN A 174 7.18 17.32 -14.53
N TYR A 175 6.09 18.07 -14.50
CA TYR A 175 6.06 19.44 -15.00
C TYR A 175 6.94 20.37 -14.16
N GLN A 176 6.89 20.27 -12.83
CA GLN A 176 7.72 21.06 -11.92
C GLN A 176 9.22 20.73 -12.08
N GLU A 177 9.59 19.46 -12.24
CA GLU A 177 10.98 19.05 -12.53
C GLU A 177 11.46 19.61 -13.86
N TYR A 178 10.62 19.58 -14.89
CA TYR A 178 10.91 20.22 -16.16
C TYR A 178 11.17 21.73 -16.00
N LEU A 179 10.31 22.45 -15.28
CA LEU A 179 10.52 23.89 -15.01
C LEU A 179 11.83 24.18 -14.27
N ARG A 180 12.18 23.38 -13.25
CA ARG A 180 13.48 23.49 -12.56
C ARG A 180 14.65 23.27 -13.51
N SER A 181 14.53 22.29 -14.42
CA SER A 181 15.58 22.02 -15.42
C SER A 181 15.80 23.20 -16.38
N LEU A 182 14.74 23.96 -16.70
CA LEU A 182 14.84 25.16 -17.52
C LEU A 182 15.53 26.30 -16.75
N GLN A 183 15.12 26.55 -15.50
CA GLN A 183 15.77 27.56 -14.65
C GLN A 183 17.26 27.27 -14.44
N GLN A 184 17.65 26.01 -14.28
CA GLN A 184 19.06 25.63 -14.17
C GLN A 184 19.84 25.90 -15.46
N LYS A 185 19.25 25.70 -16.63
CA LYS A 185 19.87 26.03 -17.92
C LYS A 185 20.00 27.54 -18.09
N GLU A 186 18.98 28.30 -17.72
CA GLU A 186 18.99 29.76 -17.77
C GLU A 186 20.06 30.35 -16.83
N ASN A 187 20.13 29.88 -15.58
CA ASN A 187 21.19 30.27 -14.64
C ASN A 187 22.59 29.90 -15.13
N LYS A 188 22.75 28.76 -15.81
CA LYS A 188 24.02 28.37 -16.44
C LYS A 188 24.38 29.30 -17.60
N ASN A 189 23.41 29.71 -18.41
CA ASN A 189 23.62 30.68 -19.48
C ASN A 189 24.01 32.06 -18.92
N ILE A 190 23.34 32.54 -17.88
CA ILE A 190 23.70 33.78 -17.16
C ILE A 190 25.12 33.70 -16.58
N SER A 191 25.50 32.55 -16.00
CA SER A 191 26.87 32.35 -15.51
C SER A 191 27.90 32.36 -16.63
N ILE A 192 27.55 31.92 -17.84
CA ILE A 192 28.43 32.00 -19.02
C ILE A 192 28.52 33.45 -19.50
N GLU A 193 27.40 34.19 -19.53
CA GLU A 193 27.38 35.61 -19.88
C GLU A 193 28.24 36.44 -18.91
N GLN A 194 28.14 36.19 -17.60
CA GLN A 194 28.97 36.85 -16.59
C GLN A 194 30.46 36.49 -16.73
N GLN A 195 30.79 35.26 -17.13
CA GLN A 195 32.16 34.86 -17.44
C GLN A 195 32.68 35.53 -18.73
N ILE A 196 31.81 35.78 -19.71
CA ILE A 196 32.17 36.55 -20.91
C ILE A 196 32.44 38.01 -20.53
N GLU A 197 31.56 38.64 -19.74
CA GLU A 197 31.75 40.02 -19.25
C GLU A 197 33.03 40.18 -18.40
N GLN A 198 33.36 39.20 -17.55
CA GLN A 198 34.61 39.23 -16.76
C GLN A 198 35.87 39.03 -17.61
N ASN A 199 35.79 38.26 -18.70
CA ASN A 199 36.89 38.15 -19.66
C ASN A 199 37.03 39.43 -20.52
N ASP A 200 35.94 40.15 -20.77
CA ASP A 200 35.97 41.45 -21.43
C ASP A 200 36.64 42.51 -20.53
N ASP A 201 36.43 42.47 -19.21
CA ASP A 201 37.09 43.37 -18.24
C ASP A 201 38.61 43.09 -18.06
N GLU A 202 39.06 41.83 -18.11
CA GLU A 202 40.50 41.52 -18.13
C GLU A 202 41.18 41.92 -19.47
N SER A 203 40.41 42.02 -20.56
CA SER A 203 40.91 42.48 -21.86
C SER A 203 41.06 44.00 -22.00
N MET A 204 40.51 44.77 -21.04
CA MET A 204 40.58 46.24 -21.05
C MET A 204 41.92 46.84 -20.58
N ILE A 205 42.94 46.00 -20.33
CA ILE A 205 44.30 46.47 -19.98
C ILE A 205 45.26 46.55 -21.19
N ASN A 206 44.90 46.12 -22.41
CA ASN A 206 45.76 46.37 -23.58
C ASN A 206 45.03 46.99 -24.76
N ILE A 207 44.83 48.30 -24.63
CA ILE A 207 44.55 49.23 -25.72
C ILE A 207 45.75 49.24 -26.68
N GLN A 208 45.68 48.53 -27.80
CA GLN A 208 46.21 49.03 -29.09
C GLN A 208 45.74 48.16 -30.27
N LYS A 209 44.68 48.59 -30.96
CA LYS A 209 44.55 48.71 -32.44
C LYS A 209 43.09 48.63 -32.88
N LYS A 210 42.56 49.78 -33.30
CA LYS A 210 41.31 49.95 -34.03
C LYS A 210 41.41 49.31 -35.40
N GLN A 211 40.65 48.24 -35.67
CA GLN A 211 40.04 47.97 -36.99
C GLN A 211 38.88 46.95 -36.99
N ASP A 212 38.56 46.26 -35.87
CA ASP A 212 37.55 45.17 -35.85
C ASP A 212 36.11 45.54 -35.44
N SER A 213 35.81 46.82 -35.16
CA SER A 213 34.53 47.21 -34.52
C SER A 213 33.26 47.09 -35.38
N SER A 214 33.36 46.95 -36.71
CA SER A 214 32.18 46.76 -37.56
C SER A 214 31.83 45.29 -37.79
N LEU A 215 32.81 44.38 -37.67
CA LEU A 215 32.60 42.93 -37.83
C LEU A 215 32.05 42.31 -36.53
N GLN A 216 32.54 42.77 -35.36
CA GLN A 216 32.02 42.34 -34.05
C GLN A 216 30.58 42.78 -33.80
N ASN A 217 30.20 44.01 -34.19
CA ASN A 217 28.82 44.49 -34.03
C ASN A 217 27.81 43.76 -34.91
N SER A 218 28.20 43.28 -36.11
CA SER A 218 27.29 42.47 -36.93
C SER A 218 27.12 41.07 -36.35
N GLN A 219 28.19 40.47 -35.83
CA GLN A 219 28.15 39.13 -35.21
C GLN A 219 27.37 39.12 -33.88
N ILE A 220 27.39 40.21 -33.11
CA ILE A 220 26.61 40.35 -31.87
C ILE A 220 25.12 40.52 -32.18
N GLN A 221 24.76 41.32 -33.20
CA GLN A 221 23.37 41.46 -33.66
C GLN A 221 22.81 40.15 -34.22
N GLU A 222 23.63 39.38 -34.96
CA GLU A 222 23.26 38.05 -35.44
C GLU A 222 22.96 37.10 -34.26
N LYS A 223 23.84 37.04 -33.26
CA LYS A 223 23.65 36.24 -32.03
C LYS A 223 22.41 36.65 -31.23
N LEU A 224 22.15 37.95 -31.06
CA LEU A 224 20.95 38.44 -30.38
C LEU A 224 19.66 38.05 -31.13
N SER A 225 19.70 38.09 -32.46
CA SER A 225 18.58 37.64 -33.29
C SER A 225 18.36 36.14 -33.23
N GLU A 226 19.44 35.34 -33.19
CA GLU A 226 19.40 33.89 -33.00
C GLU A 226 18.85 33.53 -31.62
N MET A 227 19.23 34.26 -30.57
CA MET A 227 18.71 34.08 -29.21
C MET A 227 17.21 34.37 -29.10
N GLN A 228 16.72 35.45 -29.72
CA GLN A 228 15.28 35.74 -29.77
C GLN A 228 14.50 34.70 -30.58
N LEU A 229 15.09 34.18 -31.66
CA LEU A 229 14.52 33.09 -32.46
C LEU A 229 14.47 31.77 -31.68
N ASP A 230 15.48 31.48 -30.87
CA ASP A 230 15.53 30.30 -30.00
C ASP A 230 14.56 30.41 -28.83
N GLU A 231 14.36 31.60 -28.27
CA GLU A 231 13.39 31.85 -27.20
C GLU A 231 11.94 31.69 -27.69
N GLN A 232 11.64 32.18 -28.90
CA GLN A 232 10.33 31.99 -29.54
C GLN A 232 10.11 30.55 -30.04
N LYS A 233 11.15 29.88 -30.55
CA LYS A 233 11.09 28.44 -30.87
C LYS A 233 10.87 27.60 -29.61
N SER A 234 11.52 27.96 -28.51
CA SER A 234 11.34 27.35 -27.18
C SER A 234 9.90 27.50 -26.70
N GLU A 235 9.29 28.69 -26.75
CA GLU A 235 7.86 28.92 -26.46
C GLU A 235 6.91 28.09 -27.36
N ALA A 236 7.18 28.02 -28.66
CA ALA A 236 6.37 27.25 -29.60
C ALA A 236 6.52 25.72 -29.38
N GLU A 237 7.70 25.25 -29.00
CA GLU A 237 7.95 23.86 -28.58
C GLU A 237 7.31 23.56 -27.22
N LYS A 238 7.37 24.47 -26.24
CA LYS A 238 6.65 24.38 -24.95
C LYS A 238 5.15 24.12 -25.19
N LEU A 239 4.53 24.91 -26.07
CA LEU A 239 3.11 24.78 -26.41
C LEU A 239 2.79 23.52 -27.21
N LYS A 240 3.71 23.06 -28.09
CA LYS A 240 3.56 21.81 -28.85
C LYS A 240 3.68 20.58 -27.96
N ILE A 241 4.65 20.54 -27.06
CA ILE A 241 4.92 19.40 -26.17
C ILE A 241 3.77 19.26 -25.16
N THR A 242 3.36 20.35 -24.51
CA THR A 242 2.19 20.33 -23.59
C THR A 242 0.90 19.95 -24.29
N LYS A 243 0.64 20.47 -25.51
CA LYS A 243 -0.52 20.05 -26.31
C LYS A 243 -0.43 18.59 -26.77
N LYS A 244 0.75 18.07 -27.08
CA LYS A 244 0.98 16.68 -27.51
C LYS A 244 0.84 15.71 -26.34
N LEU A 245 1.35 16.06 -25.16
CA LEU A 245 1.22 15.27 -23.94
C LEU A 245 -0.25 15.21 -23.49
N ARG A 246 -0.93 16.37 -23.38
CA ARG A 246 -2.38 16.43 -23.10
C ARG A 246 -3.21 15.70 -24.16
N ARG A 247 -2.86 15.79 -25.44
CA ARG A 247 -3.57 15.04 -26.51
C ARG A 247 -3.30 13.55 -26.45
N ASN A 248 -2.10 13.10 -26.11
CA ASN A 248 -1.78 11.67 -25.99
C ASN A 248 -2.49 11.04 -24.78
N LEU A 249 -2.64 11.79 -23.70
CA LEU A 249 -3.43 11.39 -22.52
C LEU A 249 -4.93 11.40 -22.82
N LYS A 250 -5.44 12.40 -23.56
CA LYS A 250 -6.86 12.47 -23.99
C LYS A 250 -7.23 11.56 -25.17
N LYS A 251 -6.30 11.07 -25.98
CA LYS A 251 -6.60 10.22 -27.17
C LYS A 251 -6.48 8.72 -26.94
N LYS A 252 -5.98 8.30 -25.78
CA LYS A 252 -6.05 6.90 -25.33
C LYS A 252 -6.91 6.79 -24.06
N CYS A 253 -8.10 7.37 -24.11
CA CYS A 253 -9.12 7.12 -23.09
C CYS A 253 -9.54 5.65 -23.19
N TYR A 254 -8.95 4.81 -22.35
CA TYR A 254 -9.58 3.56 -21.95
C TYR A 254 -10.92 3.93 -21.33
N ASN A 255 -12.03 3.91 -22.09
CA ASN A 255 -13.35 4.30 -21.54
C ASN A 255 -13.78 3.45 -20.33
N LYS A 256 -13.07 2.34 -20.11
CA LYS A 256 -13.30 1.38 -19.03
C LYS A 256 -12.00 1.03 -18.34
N PHE A 257 -12.04 1.02 -17.02
CA PHE A 257 -11.01 0.48 -16.15
C PHE A 257 -11.42 -0.90 -15.65
N GLN A 258 -10.48 -1.85 -15.61
CA GLN A 258 -10.75 -3.20 -15.12
C GLN A 258 -10.15 -3.38 -13.73
N LEU A 259 -11.01 -3.79 -12.81
CA LEU A 259 -10.66 -4.15 -11.43
C LEU A 259 -10.82 -5.67 -11.27
N MET A 260 -9.74 -6.33 -10.87
CA MET A 260 -9.78 -7.71 -10.41
C MET A 260 -10.29 -7.73 -8.98
N TYR A 261 -11.19 -8.63 -8.62
CA TYR A 261 -11.63 -8.78 -7.24
C TYR A 261 -11.80 -10.24 -6.84
N GLN A 262 -11.46 -10.53 -5.58
CA GLN A 262 -11.63 -11.83 -4.96
C GLN A 262 -13.13 -12.19 -4.93
N TYR A 263 -13.48 -13.40 -5.37
CA TYR A 263 -14.84 -13.93 -5.28
C TYR A 263 -14.87 -15.40 -4.80
N PRO A 264 -15.76 -15.77 -3.86
CA PRO A 264 -16.56 -14.88 -3.01
C PRO A 264 -15.66 -14.10 -2.02
N PRO A 265 -16.19 -13.06 -1.35
CA PRO A 265 -15.50 -12.49 -0.20
C PRO A 265 -15.41 -13.57 0.90
N THR A 266 -14.37 -13.52 1.73
CA THR A 266 -14.21 -14.46 2.83
C THR A 266 -15.10 -14.02 4.00
N LEU A 267 -16.01 -14.89 4.45
CA LEU A 267 -16.74 -14.70 5.69
C LEU A 267 -15.93 -15.28 6.87
N ARG A 268 -15.81 -14.51 7.95
CA ARG A 268 -15.16 -14.92 9.19
C ARG A 268 -16.12 -14.78 10.36
N VAL A 269 -16.15 -15.80 11.21
CA VAL A 269 -16.85 -15.80 12.50
C VAL A 269 -15.82 -16.02 13.59
N HIS A 270 -15.76 -15.09 14.54
CA HIS A 270 -14.79 -15.08 15.63
C HIS A 270 -15.53 -14.91 16.96
N PRO A 271 -15.99 -16.02 17.58
CA PRO A 271 -16.67 -15.95 18.85
C PRO A 271 -15.73 -15.60 19.98
N SER A 272 -16.29 -15.04 21.05
CA SER A 272 -15.58 -14.90 22.32
C SER A 272 -15.69 -16.20 23.09
N THR A 273 -14.56 -16.88 23.30
CA THR A 273 -14.49 -18.18 23.99
C THR A 273 -13.84 -18.06 25.36
N ASN A 274 -13.94 -19.12 26.17
CA ASN A 274 -13.19 -19.24 27.43
C ASN A 274 -12.35 -20.54 27.41
N PRO A 275 -11.00 -20.47 27.39
CA PRO A 275 -10.20 -19.24 27.30
C PRO A 275 -10.38 -18.54 25.94
N PRO A 276 -10.21 -17.20 25.88
CA PRO A 276 -10.34 -16.46 24.64
C PRO A 276 -9.16 -16.78 23.71
N LYS A 277 -9.43 -16.76 22.41
CA LYS A 277 -8.45 -17.16 21.38
C LYS A 277 -8.47 -16.16 20.23
N PRO A 278 -7.34 -15.99 19.52
CA PRO A 278 -7.30 -15.23 18.29
C PRO A 278 -7.82 -16.06 17.11
N LEU A 279 -8.34 -15.39 16.09
CA LEU A 279 -8.65 -16.00 14.80
C LEU A 279 -7.44 -15.88 13.86
N GLY A 280 -6.54 -16.86 13.94
CA GLY A 280 -5.31 -16.92 13.15
C GLY A 280 -4.08 -16.37 13.88
N LYS A 281 -2.91 -16.53 13.25
CA LYS A 281 -1.63 -15.98 13.72
C LYS A 281 -1.35 -14.62 13.05
N VAL A 282 -0.37 -13.88 13.56
CA VAL A 282 0.21 -12.74 12.83
C VAL A 282 0.82 -13.24 11.52
N HIS A 283 0.49 -12.57 10.42
CA HIS A 283 0.97 -12.91 9.09
C HIS A 283 0.92 -11.73 8.13
N ARG A 284 1.55 -11.92 6.98
CA ARG A 284 1.32 -11.17 5.75
C ARG A 284 0.55 -12.04 4.76
N ASP A 285 -0.33 -11.43 3.97
CA ASP A 285 -1.07 -12.20 2.97
C ASP A 285 -0.18 -12.75 1.84
N ALA A 286 1.00 -12.15 1.62
CA ALA A 286 2.00 -12.72 0.70
C ALA A 286 2.39 -14.17 1.06
N GLU A 287 2.40 -14.52 2.37
CA GLU A 287 2.65 -15.89 2.84
C GLU A 287 1.56 -16.88 2.42
N PHE A 288 0.42 -16.39 1.94
CA PHE A 288 -0.69 -17.20 1.45
C PHE A 288 -0.85 -17.09 -0.07
N GLY A 289 0.14 -16.55 -0.78
CA GLY A 289 0.17 -16.48 -2.23
C GLY A 289 -0.51 -15.24 -2.82
N HIS A 290 -0.85 -14.24 -2.00
CA HIS A 290 -1.32 -12.94 -2.51
C HIS A 290 -0.18 -12.10 -3.07
N GLN A 291 -0.46 -11.25 -4.07
CA GLN A 291 0.55 -10.46 -4.76
C GLN A 291 0.51 -8.96 -4.39
N PRO A 292 1.63 -8.21 -4.50
CA PRO A 292 1.74 -6.80 -4.07
C PRO A 292 0.77 -5.83 -4.73
N GLY A 293 0.19 -6.20 -5.87
CA GLY A 293 -0.85 -5.45 -6.55
C GLY A 293 -2.23 -5.53 -5.92
N GLU A 294 -2.42 -6.40 -4.93
CA GLU A 294 -3.68 -6.58 -4.22
C GLU A 294 -3.81 -5.61 -3.03
N ILE A 295 -5.04 -5.19 -2.80
CA ILE A 295 -5.45 -4.28 -1.72
C ILE A 295 -6.50 -5.01 -0.90
N ASN A 296 -6.32 -5.02 0.42
CA ASN A 296 -7.25 -5.65 1.34
C ASN A 296 -8.36 -4.69 1.75
N PHE A 297 -9.56 -5.25 1.92
CA PHE A 297 -10.69 -4.62 2.56
C PHE A 297 -11.18 -5.52 3.68
N TRP A 298 -11.25 -4.98 4.89
CA TRP A 298 -11.78 -5.65 6.06
C TRP A 298 -13.02 -4.94 6.57
N MET A 299 -14.14 -5.66 6.60
CA MET A 299 -15.47 -5.11 6.82
C MET A 299 -16.19 -5.87 7.94
N PRO A 300 -16.23 -5.33 9.16
CA PRO A 300 -17.01 -5.93 10.23
C PRO A 300 -18.51 -5.74 10.04
N ILE A 301 -19.27 -6.77 10.39
CA ILE A 301 -20.73 -6.81 10.34
C ILE A 301 -21.34 -6.59 11.73
N THR A 302 -20.62 -7.02 12.74
CA THR A 302 -20.83 -6.67 14.15
C THR A 302 -19.77 -5.64 14.55
N LYS A 303 -20.07 -4.74 15.49
CA LYS A 303 -19.08 -3.77 16.01
C LYS A 303 -17.73 -4.45 16.33
N ALA A 304 -16.65 -3.88 15.81
CA ALA A 304 -15.29 -4.36 16.01
C ALA A 304 -14.52 -3.41 16.92
N GLU A 305 -14.19 -3.89 18.11
CA GLU A 305 -13.37 -3.17 19.10
C GLU A 305 -12.65 -4.16 20.03
N GLY A 306 -11.67 -3.68 20.79
CA GLY A 306 -10.91 -4.51 21.74
C GLY A 306 -10.27 -5.74 21.08
N GLY A 307 -10.37 -6.90 21.73
CA GLY A 307 -9.88 -8.17 21.20
C GLY A 307 -10.60 -8.69 19.96
N ALA A 308 -11.78 -8.15 19.65
CA ALA A 308 -12.57 -8.53 18.48
C ALA A 308 -12.15 -7.78 17.20
N THR A 309 -11.18 -6.87 17.23
CA THR A 309 -10.75 -6.15 16.02
C THR A 309 -9.66 -6.89 15.22
N LEU A 310 -9.41 -6.43 13.99
CA LEU A 310 -8.14 -6.67 13.29
C LEU A 310 -7.10 -5.66 13.78
N TRP A 311 -5.87 -6.13 13.98
CA TRP A 311 -4.68 -5.34 14.29
C TRP A 311 -3.74 -5.40 13.11
N CYS A 312 -3.24 -4.26 12.63
CA CYS A 312 -2.38 -4.19 11.45
C CYS A 312 -1.27 -3.13 11.66
N GLU A 313 -0.08 -3.41 11.14
CA GLU A 313 0.97 -2.38 11.01
C GLU A 313 0.50 -1.24 10.11
N THR A 314 0.98 -0.02 10.35
CA THR A 314 0.66 1.12 9.49
C THR A 314 1.39 1.04 8.15
N GLU A 315 2.61 0.51 8.18
CA GLU A 315 3.45 0.22 7.01
C GLU A 315 4.22 -1.09 7.25
N PRO A 316 4.70 -1.75 6.18
CA PRO A 316 5.42 -3.00 6.31
C PRO A 316 6.59 -2.90 7.29
N LEU A 317 6.70 -3.87 8.20
CA LEU A 317 7.81 -4.04 9.14
C LEU A 317 7.90 -2.98 10.25
N LYS A 318 6.99 -2.00 10.35
CA LYS A 318 7.03 -1.00 11.42
C LYS A 318 6.77 -1.56 12.82
N GLY A 319 6.08 -2.69 12.95
CA GLY A 319 5.71 -3.27 14.24
C GLY A 319 4.72 -2.41 15.07
N ASP A 320 4.14 -1.36 14.49
CA ASP A 320 3.32 -0.35 15.17
C ASP A 320 1.82 -0.65 15.11
N PHE A 321 1.45 -1.91 15.38
CA PHE A 321 0.10 -2.44 15.21
C PHE A 321 -1.00 -1.53 15.78
N GLN A 322 -1.92 -1.13 14.90
CA GLN A 322 -3.10 -0.34 15.25
C GLN A 322 -4.39 -1.17 15.09
N PRO A 323 -5.37 -1.00 15.99
CA PRO A 323 -6.66 -1.67 15.88
C PRO A 323 -7.58 -0.98 14.86
N PHE A 324 -8.28 -1.78 14.07
CA PHE A 324 -9.35 -1.32 13.17
C PHE A 324 -10.70 -1.19 13.89
N VAL A 325 -10.84 -0.15 14.71
CA VAL A 325 -12.10 0.11 15.43
C VAL A 325 -13.17 0.63 14.46
N LEU A 326 -14.19 -0.20 14.23
CA LEU A 326 -15.16 -0.03 13.15
C LEU A 326 -16.58 -0.46 13.58
N ASN A 327 -17.58 0.22 13.04
CA ASN A 327 -19.00 -0.11 13.18
C ASN A 327 -19.55 -0.78 11.91
N TYR A 328 -20.76 -1.34 11.98
CA TYR A 328 -21.49 -1.76 10.79
C TYR A 328 -21.71 -0.54 9.86
N GLY A 329 -21.54 -0.72 8.55
CA GLY A 329 -21.49 0.38 7.58
C GLY A 329 -20.10 0.98 7.37
N GLU A 330 -19.07 0.49 8.07
CA GLU A 330 -17.67 0.90 7.88
C GLU A 330 -16.80 -0.29 7.45
N LEU A 331 -15.72 0.01 6.73
CA LEU A 331 -14.67 -0.94 6.38
C LEU A 331 -13.31 -0.23 6.31
N ASN A 332 -12.22 -0.98 6.49
CA ASN A 332 -10.87 -0.47 6.30
C ASN A 332 -10.24 -1.06 5.04
N ARG A 333 -9.71 -0.18 4.20
CA ARG A 333 -8.75 -0.51 3.15
C ARG A 333 -7.35 -0.50 3.76
N PHE A 334 -6.50 -1.48 3.43
CA PHE A 334 -5.11 -1.53 3.86
C PHE A 334 -4.27 -2.45 2.96
N TRP A 335 -2.95 -2.39 3.08
CA TRP A 335 -2.02 -3.22 2.29
C TRP A 335 -1.59 -4.50 3.03
N GLY A 336 -2.54 -5.37 3.33
CA GLY A 336 -2.34 -6.62 4.09
C GLY A 336 -1.41 -7.64 3.43
N VAL A 337 -1.13 -7.48 2.13
CA VAL A 337 -0.12 -8.28 1.42
C VAL A 337 1.25 -8.16 2.08
N ASN A 338 1.63 -6.96 2.52
CA ASN A 338 2.97 -6.71 3.09
C ASN A 338 2.94 -6.20 4.53
N CYS A 339 1.86 -5.56 4.98
CA CYS A 339 1.70 -5.20 6.39
C CYS A 339 1.30 -6.43 7.20
N ARG A 340 2.04 -6.70 8.28
CA ARG A 340 1.66 -7.77 9.21
C ARG A 340 0.35 -7.41 9.88
N HIS A 341 -0.52 -8.39 10.00
CA HIS A 341 -1.82 -8.22 10.65
C HIS A 341 -2.29 -9.51 11.33
N THR A 342 -3.22 -9.37 12.27
CA THR A 342 -3.84 -10.48 13.00
C THR A 342 -5.21 -10.12 13.55
N SER A 343 -6.04 -11.12 13.86
CA SER A 343 -7.16 -10.90 14.77
C SER A 343 -6.63 -10.82 16.21
N GLY A 344 -7.20 -9.94 17.02
CA GLY A 344 -6.95 -9.95 18.46
C GLY A 344 -7.48 -11.23 19.12
N VAL A 345 -7.16 -11.42 20.40
CA VAL A 345 -7.75 -12.44 21.27
C VAL A 345 -9.14 -11.96 21.68
N ASN A 346 -10.22 -12.58 21.17
CA ASN A 346 -11.57 -12.07 21.43
C ASN A 346 -12.08 -12.41 22.84
N ASP A 347 -11.92 -11.44 23.73
CA ASP A 347 -12.35 -11.42 25.13
C ASP A 347 -13.59 -10.53 25.38
N THR A 348 -14.23 -10.06 24.32
CA THR A 348 -15.29 -9.04 24.41
C THR A 348 -16.65 -9.58 24.90
N GLY A 349 -16.77 -10.90 25.06
CA GLY A 349 -18.04 -11.57 25.35
C GLY A 349 -19.01 -11.62 24.16
N LYS A 350 -18.63 -11.07 23.00
CA LYS A 350 -19.45 -11.03 21.78
C LYS A 350 -18.75 -11.69 20.61
N THR A 351 -19.53 -12.27 19.71
CA THR A 351 -19.02 -12.80 18.44
C THR A 351 -18.80 -11.67 17.45
N ARG A 352 -17.61 -11.67 16.84
CA ARG A 352 -17.32 -10.83 15.69
C ARG A 352 -17.61 -11.58 14.40
N ILE A 353 -18.43 -10.98 13.56
CA ILE A 353 -18.62 -11.40 12.18
C ILE A 353 -18.03 -10.34 11.25
N SER A 354 -17.24 -10.76 10.26
CA SER A 354 -16.59 -9.84 9.33
C SER A 354 -16.40 -10.48 7.97
N PHE A 355 -16.32 -9.64 6.93
CA PHE A 355 -15.79 -10.02 5.63
C PHE A 355 -14.35 -9.55 5.45
N ASP A 356 -13.55 -10.37 4.78
CA ASP A 356 -12.27 -9.98 4.20
C ASP A 356 -12.28 -10.25 2.69
N PHE A 357 -11.86 -9.27 1.90
CA PHE A 357 -11.74 -9.43 0.45
C PHE A 357 -10.63 -8.56 -0.10
N ARG A 358 -10.23 -8.88 -1.33
CA ARG A 358 -9.11 -8.22 -2.01
C ARG A 358 -9.54 -7.75 -3.39
N VAL A 359 -8.98 -6.62 -3.81
CA VAL A 359 -9.12 -6.11 -5.17
C VAL A 359 -7.75 -5.68 -5.69
N ALA A 360 -7.60 -5.64 -7.01
CA ALA A 360 -6.40 -5.16 -7.66
C ALA A 360 -6.75 -4.48 -8.98
N PRO A 361 -6.24 -3.27 -9.26
CA PRO A 361 -6.18 -2.77 -10.63
C PRO A 361 -5.58 -3.83 -11.56
N GLN A 362 -6.21 -4.13 -12.70
CA GLN A 362 -5.70 -5.18 -13.60
C GLN A 362 -4.23 -4.94 -14.00
N LEU A 363 -3.84 -3.67 -14.13
CA LEU A 363 -2.49 -3.25 -14.51
C LEU A 363 -1.41 -3.59 -13.46
N THR A 364 -1.81 -3.78 -12.20
CA THR A 364 -0.93 -4.14 -11.09
C THR A 364 -1.05 -5.63 -10.72
N PHE A 365 -1.83 -6.40 -11.49
CA PHE A 365 -2.15 -7.80 -11.19
C PHE A 365 -1.52 -8.74 -12.22
N ASP A 366 -0.62 -9.62 -11.75
CA ASP A 366 -0.08 -10.76 -12.48
C ASP A 366 -1.08 -11.92 -12.41
N LYS A 367 -1.70 -12.24 -13.56
CA LYS A 367 -2.71 -13.31 -13.67
C LYS A 367 -2.11 -14.71 -13.56
N GLU A 368 -0.83 -14.84 -13.84
CA GLU A 368 -0.10 -16.11 -13.78
C GLU A 368 0.58 -16.28 -12.42
N TRP A 369 0.41 -15.33 -11.50
CA TRP A 369 0.97 -15.40 -10.17
C TRP A 369 0.37 -16.57 -9.40
N ALA A 370 1.27 -17.44 -8.96
CA ALA A 370 0.92 -18.59 -8.18
C ALA A 370 2.10 -19.03 -7.30
N LEU A 371 2.05 -18.68 -6.01
CA LEU A 371 2.97 -19.20 -5.01
C LEU A 371 2.68 -20.70 -4.71
N PRO A 372 3.63 -21.62 -4.92
CA PRO A 372 3.40 -23.05 -4.72
C PRO A 372 2.93 -23.39 -3.31
N GLN A 373 2.06 -24.41 -3.19
CA GLN A 373 1.59 -24.95 -1.91
C GLN A 373 0.85 -23.94 -1.01
N THR A 374 0.33 -22.87 -1.59
CA THR A 374 -0.50 -21.88 -0.89
C THR A 374 -1.95 -21.89 -1.39
N HIS A 375 -2.82 -21.15 -0.70
CA HIS A 375 -4.25 -21.12 -0.98
C HIS A 375 -4.57 -20.12 -2.10
N TYR A 376 -5.41 -20.52 -3.05
CA TYR A 376 -5.84 -19.65 -4.15
C TYR A 376 -7.28 -19.19 -3.97
N HIS A 377 -7.49 -17.91 -4.25
CA HIS A 377 -8.82 -17.35 -4.39
C HIS A 377 -9.23 -17.30 -5.87
N ASN A 378 -10.52 -17.45 -6.13
CA ASN A 378 -11.04 -17.16 -7.46
C ASN A 378 -11.12 -15.64 -7.65
N TRP A 379 -10.86 -15.20 -8.88
CA TRP A 379 -10.89 -13.79 -9.26
C TRP A 379 -11.98 -13.56 -10.30
N LYS A 380 -12.75 -12.49 -10.11
CA LYS A 380 -13.67 -11.96 -11.12
C LYS A 380 -13.16 -10.59 -11.59
N VAL A 381 -13.64 -10.15 -12.76
CA VAL A 381 -13.33 -8.83 -13.34
C VAL A 381 -14.56 -7.94 -13.22
N CYS A 382 -14.35 -6.69 -12.81
CA CYS A 382 -15.35 -5.64 -12.82
C CYS A 382 -14.88 -4.53 -13.77
N GLU A 383 -15.74 -4.11 -14.70
CA GLU A 383 -15.49 -2.95 -15.55
C GLU A 383 -16.11 -1.70 -14.90
N ILE A 384 -15.30 -0.66 -14.74
CA ILE A 384 -15.69 0.64 -14.20
C ILE A 384 -15.60 1.68 -15.33
N ASP A 385 -16.71 2.36 -15.61
CA ASP A 385 -16.77 3.39 -16.64
C ASP A 385 -16.13 4.70 -16.17
N LEU A 386 -15.21 5.26 -16.97
CA LEU A 386 -14.47 6.47 -16.58
C LEU A 386 -15.30 7.76 -16.66
N GLN A 387 -16.41 7.76 -17.41
CA GLN A 387 -17.15 8.99 -17.76
C GLN A 387 -18.05 9.55 -16.64
N ASN A 388 -18.41 8.74 -15.63
CA ASN A 388 -19.33 9.14 -14.55
C ASN A 388 -18.63 9.55 -13.24
N SER A 389 -17.31 9.69 -13.25
CA SER A 389 -16.51 9.87 -12.02
C SER A 389 -16.18 11.34 -11.70
N ASN A 390 -16.86 12.29 -12.34
CA ASN A 390 -16.77 13.72 -12.02
C ASN A 390 -17.87 14.17 -11.04
N GLU A 391 -18.72 13.27 -10.55
CA GLU A 391 -19.87 13.59 -9.69
C GLU A 391 -19.84 12.88 -8.31
N ILE A 392 -18.68 12.42 -7.82
CA ILE A 392 -18.55 11.75 -6.50
C ILE A 392 -17.59 12.46 -5.56
#